data_AF-A0A2V7FUA4-F1
#
_entry.id   AF-A0A2V7FUA4-F1
#
_cell.length_a   1.000
_cell.length_b   1.000
_cell.length_c   1.000
_cell.angle_alpha   90.00
_cell.angle_beta   90.00
_cell.angle_gamma   90.00
#
_symmetry.space_group_name_H-M   'P 1'
#
loop_
_entity.id
_entity.type
_entity.pdbx_description
1 polymer ?
#
loop_
_entity_poly.entity_id
_entity_poly.type
_entity_poly.pdbx_seq_one_letter_code
_entity_poly.pdbx_strand_id
1 'polypeptide(L)'
;MTGPRDSFRDFLARRDFLAVSAISLIGLARGSESPPDGDLLYVGTYTERTHSEGIYLIRMDRRSGQLRRVGSVSAGANPSFLALHPNGRTLYAVNELEQYQGRPTGAVSAFAIERDTGSLTGLNEQPSGGGAPCYVSVDRSGRALLVANYAGGSVALLPIQANGALAPAADVDQHAGKGPTPERQEAPHAHCILPDPTNRFALAADLGADRVFVYHLDQRARLYGGHAAFRLGARRAYRPRRTLDRTR
;
A
#
# COMPACT_ATOMS: atom_id res chain seq x y z
N MET A 1 -96.64 -8.17 -13.00
CA MET A 1 -96.57 -7.95 -11.53
C MET A 1 -96.55 -9.32 -10.86
N THR A 2 -95.48 -9.58 -10.09
CA THR A 2 -95.41 -10.42 -8.85
C THR A 2 -96.17 -11.76 -8.87
N GLY A 3 -95.54 -12.94 -9.04
CA GLY A 3 -94.58 -13.63 -8.14
C GLY A 3 -95.20 -15.01 -7.76
N PRO A 4 -94.60 -15.87 -6.92
CA PRO A 4 -93.19 -16.25 -6.73
C PRO A 4 -92.97 -17.80 -6.79
N ARG A 5 -91.70 -18.24 -6.88
CA ARG A 5 -91.25 -19.62 -6.63
C ARG A 5 -90.66 -19.74 -5.22
N ASP A 6 -91.07 -20.79 -4.51
CA ASP A 6 -90.32 -21.75 -3.68
C ASP A 6 -88.84 -21.45 -3.37
N SER A 7 -88.23 -21.85 -2.25
CA SER A 7 -88.62 -22.43 -0.97
C SER A 7 -87.33 -22.55 -0.13
N PHE A 8 -87.48 -23.04 1.11
CA PHE A 8 -86.47 -23.54 2.07
C PHE A 8 -85.95 -22.62 3.17
N ARG A 9 -86.32 -23.05 4.38
CA ARG A 9 -85.81 -22.69 5.71
C ARG A 9 -84.66 -23.63 6.08
N ASP A 10 -83.71 -23.10 6.85
CA ASP A 10 -83.14 -23.65 8.12
C ASP A 10 -81.75 -23.02 8.33
N PHE A 11 -81.63 -22.03 9.22
CA PHE A 11 -81.38 -22.10 10.67
C PHE A 11 -79.92 -22.44 11.04
N LEU A 12 -79.19 -21.35 11.37
CA LEU A 12 -78.05 -21.20 12.30
C LEU A 12 -76.88 -22.20 12.25
N ALA A 13 -75.67 -21.68 12.00
CA ALA A 13 -74.56 -21.85 12.95
C ALA A 13 -73.41 -20.86 12.70
N ARG A 14 -73.04 -20.19 13.79
CA ARG A 14 -71.90 -19.30 13.97
C ARG A 14 -70.58 -19.91 13.48
N ARG A 15 -69.96 -19.29 12.48
CA ARG A 15 -68.49 -19.12 12.33
C ARG A 15 -68.24 -18.25 11.11
N ASP A 16 -68.19 -16.94 11.38
CA ASP A 16 -67.93 -15.93 10.37
C ASP A 16 -66.58 -16.18 9.69
N PHE A 17 -66.69 -16.16 8.38
CA PHE A 17 -65.69 -16.42 7.39
C PHE A 17 -64.78 -15.17 7.28
N LEU A 18 -63.49 -15.39 7.54
CA LEU A 18 -62.32 -14.56 7.22
C LEU A 18 -62.55 -13.28 6.38
N ALA A 19 -62.37 -12.09 6.99
CA ALA A 19 -61.75 -10.91 6.36
C ALA A 19 -61.66 -9.72 7.34
N VAL A 20 -60.49 -9.47 7.95
CA VAL A 20 -60.02 -8.09 8.24
C VAL A 20 -58.47 -8.06 8.21
N SER A 21 -57.96 -7.46 7.15
CA SER A 21 -56.80 -6.58 7.03
C SER A 21 -55.83 -6.47 8.23
N ALA A 22 -54.67 -7.11 8.11
CA ALA A 22 -53.42 -6.63 8.67
C ALA A 22 -52.32 -6.83 7.62
N ILE A 23 -52.28 -5.94 6.63
CA ILE A 23 -51.06 -5.75 5.83
C ILE A 23 -50.04 -5.19 6.82
N SER A 24 -49.26 -6.10 7.40
CA SER A 24 -48.05 -5.76 8.12
C SER A 24 -47.22 -4.87 7.22
N LEU A 25 -47.12 -3.58 7.57
CA LEU A 25 -46.03 -2.73 7.13
C LEU A 25 -44.74 -3.35 7.66
N ILE A 26 -44.23 -4.38 6.99
CA ILE A 26 -42.80 -4.63 6.91
C ILE A 26 -42.29 -3.55 5.97
N GLY A 27 -42.21 -2.33 6.49
CA GLY A 27 -41.39 -1.31 5.88
C GLY A 27 -40.01 -1.91 5.77
N LEU A 28 -39.56 -2.16 4.55
CA LEU A 28 -38.15 -2.33 4.26
C LEU A 28 -37.45 -1.04 4.69
N ALA A 29 -37.08 -0.96 5.97
CA ALA A 29 -35.88 -0.27 6.35
C ALA A 29 -34.75 -1.03 5.67
N ARG A 30 -34.52 -0.75 4.38
CA ARG A 30 -33.16 -0.74 3.87
C ARG A 30 -32.48 0.34 4.68
N GLY A 31 -31.98 -0.04 5.86
CA GLY A 31 -30.94 0.72 6.50
C GLY A 31 -29.90 0.88 5.41
N SER A 32 -29.70 2.13 4.97
CA SER A 32 -28.44 2.49 4.39
C SER A 32 -27.42 2.11 5.46
N GLU A 33 -26.74 0.97 5.30
CA GLU A 33 -25.51 0.76 6.04
C GLU A 33 -24.66 1.97 5.66
N SER A 34 -24.53 2.91 6.60
CA SER A 34 -23.48 3.90 6.53
C SER A 34 -22.20 3.13 6.22
N PRO A 35 -21.37 3.56 5.25
CA PRO A 35 -20.09 2.91 5.03
C PRO A 35 -19.41 2.78 6.40
N PRO A 36 -18.95 1.58 6.78
CA PRO A 36 -18.57 1.31 8.16
C PRO A 36 -17.59 2.38 8.62
N ASP A 37 -17.94 3.10 9.68
CA ASP A 37 -17.13 4.17 10.29
C ASP A 37 -15.74 3.63 10.61
N GLY A 38 -14.80 3.75 9.68
CA GLY A 38 -13.49 3.15 9.86
C GLY A 38 -12.59 3.20 8.64
N ASP A 39 -11.30 3.29 8.92
CA ASP A 39 -10.27 3.23 7.90
C ASP A 39 -10.04 1.79 7.48
N LEU A 40 -9.82 1.59 6.18
CA LEU A 40 -9.26 0.34 5.67
C LEU A 40 -7.73 0.44 5.67
N LEU A 41 -7.09 -0.52 6.33
CA LEU A 41 -5.65 -0.67 6.40
C LEU A 41 -5.23 -1.89 5.59
N TYR A 42 -4.14 -1.75 4.84
CA TYR A 42 -3.43 -2.86 4.21
C TYR A 42 -2.20 -3.19 5.03
N VAL A 43 -2.05 -4.44 5.44
CA VAL A 43 -0.95 -4.91 6.29
C VAL A 43 -0.14 -5.95 5.54
N GLY A 44 1.07 -5.55 5.16
CA GLY A 44 2.08 -6.42 4.58
C GLY A 44 2.73 -7.33 5.64
N THR A 45 3.30 -8.44 5.20
CA THR A 45 3.87 -9.46 6.10
C THR A 45 5.02 -10.23 5.46
N TYR A 46 5.77 -10.99 6.27
CA TYR A 46 6.58 -12.10 5.79
C TYR A 46 5.75 -13.39 5.76
N THR A 47 5.81 -14.12 4.64
CA THR A 47 5.05 -15.36 4.42
C THR A 47 5.90 -16.62 4.60
N GLU A 48 7.22 -16.50 4.44
CA GLU A 48 8.12 -17.63 4.65
C GLU A 48 8.22 -18.02 6.13
N ARG A 49 8.05 -19.32 6.41
CA ARG A 49 8.12 -19.89 7.76
C ARG A 49 7.11 -19.24 8.73
N THR A 50 6.01 -18.68 8.20
CA THR A 50 4.89 -18.16 8.98
C THR A 50 3.57 -18.77 8.51
N HIS A 51 2.48 -18.45 9.20
CA HIS A 51 1.11 -18.75 8.75
C HIS A 51 0.47 -17.59 7.98
N SER A 52 1.28 -16.63 7.52
CA SER A 52 0.74 -15.46 6.84
C SER A 52 0.20 -15.80 5.45
N GLU A 53 -0.93 -15.18 5.10
CA GLU A 53 -1.60 -15.31 3.80
C GLU A 53 -1.10 -14.27 2.77
N GLY A 54 -0.23 -13.34 3.17
CA GLY A 54 0.28 -12.26 2.31
C GLY A 54 -0.10 -10.88 2.85
N ILE A 55 -1.00 -10.18 2.16
CA ILE A 55 -1.49 -8.86 2.60
C ILE A 55 -2.85 -9.02 3.26
N TYR A 56 -3.00 -8.50 4.47
CA TYR A 56 -4.28 -8.46 5.18
C TYR A 56 -4.99 -7.13 5.00
N LEU A 57 -6.32 -7.20 4.90
CA LEU A 57 -7.21 -6.05 4.92
C LEU A 57 -7.83 -5.96 6.31
N ILE A 58 -7.64 -4.83 6.99
CA ILE A 58 -8.11 -4.59 8.36
C ILE A 58 -8.96 -3.33 8.38
N ARG A 59 -10.19 -3.41 8.89
CA ARG A 59 -10.98 -2.22 9.23
C ARG A 59 -10.65 -1.77 10.64
N MET A 60 -10.29 -0.50 10.77
CA MET A 60 -10.05 0.18 12.04
C MET A 60 -11.20 1.13 12.34
N ASP A 61 -11.93 0.88 13.43
CA ASP A 61 -12.89 1.85 13.96
C ASP A 61 -12.11 3.05 14.53
N ARG A 62 -12.29 4.24 13.94
CA ARG A 62 -11.50 5.43 14.30
C ARG A 62 -11.76 5.93 15.72
N ARG A 63 -12.92 5.63 16.29
CA ARG A 63 -13.33 6.16 17.61
C ARG A 63 -12.79 5.30 18.74
N SER A 64 -12.82 3.99 18.57
CA SER A 64 -12.45 2.99 19.58
C SER A 64 -11.06 2.39 19.36
N GLY A 65 -10.51 2.50 18.14
CA GLY A 65 -9.26 1.86 17.73
C GLY A 65 -9.40 0.35 17.51
N GLN A 66 -10.61 -0.22 17.54
CA GLN A 66 -10.80 -1.64 17.30
C GLN A 66 -10.40 -2.03 15.88
N LEU A 67 -9.63 -3.11 15.77
CA LEU A 67 -9.15 -3.67 14.50
C LEU A 67 -9.90 -4.96 14.19
N ARG A 68 -10.45 -5.06 12.98
CA ARG A 68 -11.10 -6.27 12.49
C ARG A 68 -10.55 -6.65 11.12
N ARG A 69 -10.01 -7.86 11.02
CA ARG A 69 -9.65 -8.44 9.71
C ARG A 69 -10.92 -8.61 8.87
N VAL A 70 -10.91 -8.07 7.66
CA VAL A 70 -12.04 -8.15 6.71
C VAL A 70 -11.70 -8.91 5.44
N GLY A 71 -10.42 -9.23 5.23
CA GLY A 71 -9.98 -10.06 4.12
C GLY A 71 -8.47 -10.23 4.10
N SER A 72 -8.01 -10.93 3.08
CA SER A 72 -6.59 -11.13 2.75
C SER A 72 -6.44 -11.37 1.25
N VAL A 73 -5.23 -11.17 0.75
CA VAL A 73 -4.85 -11.51 -0.61
C VAL A 73 -3.45 -12.12 -0.61
N SER A 74 -3.27 -13.19 -1.40
CA SER A 74 -1.94 -13.69 -1.72
C SER A 74 -1.25 -12.69 -2.64
N ALA A 75 -0.10 -12.19 -2.22
CA ALA A 75 0.59 -11.08 -2.86
C ALA A 75 2.06 -11.42 -3.14
N GLY A 76 2.29 -12.62 -3.65
CA GLY A 76 3.64 -13.19 -3.75
C GLY A 76 4.23 -13.51 -2.37
N ALA A 77 5.50 -13.89 -2.35
CA ALA A 77 6.19 -14.17 -1.10
C ALA A 77 6.72 -12.87 -0.46
N ASN A 78 6.58 -12.78 0.86
CA ASN A 78 7.07 -11.69 1.70
C ASN A 78 6.67 -10.28 1.22
N PRO A 79 5.36 -9.95 1.15
CA PRO A 79 4.89 -8.59 0.92
C PRO A 79 5.18 -7.65 2.10
N SER A 80 6.46 -7.37 2.37
CA SER A 80 6.92 -6.74 3.62
C SER A 80 6.71 -5.23 3.68
N PHE A 81 6.62 -4.56 2.53
CA PHE A 81 6.41 -3.12 2.42
C PHE A 81 5.43 -2.77 1.31
N LEU A 82 4.55 -1.81 1.57
CA LEU A 82 3.45 -1.44 0.68
C LEU A 82 3.49 0.06 0.35
N ALA A 83 3.04 0.42 -0.85
CA ALA A 83 2.79 1.80 -1.24
C ALA A 83 1.46 1.94 -1.99
N LEU A 84 0.71 3.00 -1.70
CA LEU A 84 -0.47 3.36 -2.46
C LEU A 84 -0.11 4.34 -3.57
N HIS A 85 -0.72 4.16 -4.73
CA HIS A 85 -0.71 5.17 -5.77
C HIS A 85 -1.47 6.43 -5.28
N PRO A 86 -1.03 7.68 -5.59
CA PRO A 86 -1.65 8.91 -5.11
C PRO A 86 -3.16 9.06 -5.40
N ASN A 87 -3.65 8.42 -6.46
CA ASN A 87 -5.09 8.39 -6.80
C ASN A 87 -5.92 7.39 -5.97
N GLY A 88 -5.29 6.59 -5.10
CA GLY A 88 -5.95 5.59 -4.24
C GLY A 88 -6.50 4.35 -4.96
N ARG A 89 -6.15 4.12 -6.23
CA ARG A 89 -6.71 3.02 -7.06
C ARG A 89 -5.80 1.81 -7.21
N THR A 90 -4.54 1.92 -6.78
CA THR A 90 -3.54 0.87 -6.96
C THR A 90 -2.67 0.77 -5.72
N LEU A 91 -2.39 -0.47 -5.30
CA LEU A 91 -1.46 -0.80 -4.24
C LEU A 91 -0.27 -1.56 -4.83
N TYR A 92 0.93 -1.20 -4.40
CA TYR A 92 2.17 -1.86 -4.76
C TYR A 92 2.75 -2.53 -3.53
N ALA A 93 3.31 -3.73 -3.69
CA ALA A 93 3.94 -4.48 -2.63
C ALA A 93 5.30 -4.97 -3.10
N VAL A 94 6.36 -4.78 -2.31
CA VAL A 94 7.62 -5.51 -2.55
C VAL A 94 7.40 -6.99 -2.31
N ASN A 95 8.15 -7.84 -2.99
CA ASN A 95 8.33 -9.25 -2.62
C ASN A 95 9.78 -9.42 -2.22
N GLU A 96 10.00 -9.42 -0.90
CA GLU A 96 11.34 -9.38 -0.32
C GLU A 96 12.01 -10.75 -0.43
N LEU A 97 12.57 -10.99 -1.62
CA LEU A 97 13.22 -12.23 -2.03
C LEU A 97 14.58 -11.90 -2.63
N GLU A 98 15.56 -12.78 -2.43
CA GLU A 98 16.85 -12.69 -3.12
C GLU A 98 16.82 -13.30 -4.52
N GLN A 99 15.85 -14.20 -4.77
CA GLN A 99 15.69 -14.87 -6.06
C GLN A 99 14.25 -14.84 -6.53
N TYR A 100 14.06 -14.49 -7.80
CA TYR A 100 12.76 -14.40 -8.44
C TYR A 100 12.87 -14.88 -9.89
N GLN A 101 12.03 -15.85 -10.27
CA GLN A 101 12.04 -16.48 -11.59
C GLN A 101 13.44 -16.95 -12.04
N GLY A 102 14.23 -17.51 -11.11
CA GLY A 102 15.58 -18.02 -11.36
C GLY A 102 16.65 -16.95 -11.55
N ARG A 103 16.37 -15.68 -11.19
CA ARG A 103 17.33 -14.56 -11.26
C ARG A 103 17.61 -14.00 -9.87
N PRO A 104 18.81 -13.45 -9.61
CA PRO A 104 19.18 -12.85 -8.33
C PRO A 104 18.52 -11.47 -8.16
N THR A 105 17.20 -11.48 -7.97
CA THR A 105 16.38 -10.28 -7.77
C THR A 105 15.16 -10.66 -6.92
N GLY A 106 14.56 -9.69 -6.23
CA GLY A 106 13.21 -9.81 -5.73
C GLY A 106 12.19 -9.29 -6.74
N ALA A 107 10.95 -9.13 -6.33
CA ALA A 107 9.90 -8.63 -7.20
C ALA A 107 9.09 -7.49 -6.56
N VAL A 108 8.20 -6.92 -7.35
CA VAL A 108 7.15 -6.02 -6.88
C VAL A 108 5.85 -6.41 -7.56
N SER A 109 4.81 -6.69 -6.77
CA SER A 109 3.46 -6.93 -7.25
C SER A 109 2.65 -5.62 -7.27
N ALA A 110 1.77 -5.46 -8.26
CA ALA A 110 0.80 -4.38 -8.36
C ALA A 110 -0.63 -4.93 -8.27
N PHE A 111 -1.51 -4.23 -7.54
CA PHE A 111 -2.90 -4.61 -7.32
C PHE A 111 -3.83 -3.44 -7.59
N ALA A 112 -4.91 -3.67 -8.34
CA ALA A 112 -6.03 -2.74 -8.40
C ALA A 112 -6.83 -2.81 -7.09
N ILE A 113 -7.25 -1.65 -6.60
CA ILE A 113 -8.12 -1.51 -5.43
C ILE A 113 -9.55 -1.34 -5.93
N GLU A 114 -10.42 -2.24 -5.50
CA GLU A 114 -11.85 -2.11 -5.71
C GLU A 114 -12.39 -0.96 -4.83
N ARG A 115 -13.20 -0.06 -5.39
CA ARG A 115 -13.59 1.22 -4.76
C ARG A 115 -14.50 1.05 -3.54
N ASP A 116 -15.41 0.10 -3.56
CA ASP A 116 -16.45 -0.08 -2.54
C ASP A 116 -15.94 -0.95 -1.39
N THR A 117 -15.18 -1.99 -1.73
CA THR A 117 -14.73 -3.00 -0.77
C THR A 117 -13.31 -2.77 -0.29
N GLY A 118 -12.48 -2.11 -1.10
CA GLY A 118 -11.03 -2.02 -0.93
C GLY A 118 -10.30 -3.34 -1.23
N SER A 119 -10.99 -4.33 -1.77
CA SER A 119 -10.38 -5.63 -2.13
C SER A 119 -9.30 -5.44 -3.20
N LEU A 120 -8.28 -6.28 -3.13
CA LEU A 120 -7.12 -6.22 -4.03
C LEU A 120 -7.24 -7.26 -5.14
N THR A 121 -7.09 -6.81 -6.39
CA THR A 121 -7.01 -7.68 -7.57
C THR A 121 -5.64 -7.54 -8.21
N GLY A 122 -4.92 -8.64 -8.39
CA GLY A 122 -3.59 -8.62 -9.00
C GLY A 122 -3.63 -8.05 -10.43
N LEU A 123 -2.73 -7.12 -10.72
CA LEU A 123 -2.51 -6.55 -12.05
C LEU A 123 -1.35 -7.25 -12.75
N ASN A 124 -0.16 -7.18 -12.14
CA ASN A 124 1.03 -7.87 -12.58
C ASN A 124 2.11 -7.87 -11.50
N GLU A 125 3.25 -8.45 -11.85
CA GLU A 125 4.46 -8.48 -11.06
C GLU A 125 5.66 -8.20 -11.97
N GLN A 126 6.67 -7.51 -11.43
CA GLN A 126 7.90 -7.19 -12.15
C GLN A 126 9.13 -7.47 -11.27
N PRO A 127 10.27 -7.87 -11.85
CA PRO A 127 11.54 -7.85 -11.14
C PRO A 127 11.84 -6.46 -10.57
N SER A 128 12.32 -6.44 -9.33
CA SER A 128 12.58 -5.20 -8.57
C SER A 128 13.86 -4.47 -9.00
N GLY A 129 14.72 -5.10 -9.81
CA GLY A 129 16.02 -4.54 -10.21
C GLY A 129 17.15 -4.76 -9.21
N GLY A 130 16.90 -5.47 -8.11
CA GLY A 130 17.92 -5.89 -7.14
C GLY A 130 17.38 -7.01 -6.24
N GLY A 131 18.17 -7.48 -5.28
CA GLY A 131 17.73 -8.52 -4.33
C GLY A 131 17.09 -7.92 -3.08
N ALA A 132 16.16 -8.66 -2.47
CA ALA A 132 15.48 -8.30 -1.22
C ALA A 132 14.95 -6.85 -1.22
N PRO A 133 14.03 -6.48 -2.13
CA PRO A 133 13.38 -5.18 -2.09
C PRO A 133 12.66 -5.01 -0.75
N CYS A 134 12.99 -3.93 -0.04
CA CYS A 134 12.50 -3.69 1.32
C CYS A 134 11.69 -2.40 1.44
N TYR A 135 11.64 -1.59 0.38
CA TYR A 135 10.91 -0.33 0.37
C TYR A 135 10.42 0.00 -1.03
N VAL A 136 9.20 0.51 -1.10
CA VAL A 136 8.63 1.10 -2.32
C VAL A 136 7.99 2.44 -2.02
N SER A 137 8.08 3.36 -2.97
CA SER A 137 7.29 4.60 -2.96
C SER A 137 6.87 4.99 -4.37
N VAL A 138 5.76 5.70 -4.48
CA VAL A 138 5.27 6.23 -5.75
C VAL A 138 5.70 7.69 -5.85
N ASP A 139 6.19 8.09 -7.02
CA ASP A 139 6.47 9.50 -7.27
C ASP A 139 5.20 10.35 -7.18
N ARG A 140 5.35 11.67 -6.96
CA ARG A 140 4.19 12.55 -6.74
C ARG A 140 3.30 12.69 -7.98
N SER A 141 3.80 12.38 -9.18
CA SER A 141 2.98 12.37 -10.40
C SER A 141 2.20 11.07 -10.59
N GLY A 142 2.52 9.99 -9.85
CA GLY A 142 1.87 8.68 -10.01
C GLY A 142 2.33 7.92 -11.26
N ARG A 143 3.48 8.24 -11.82
CA ARG A 143 3.96 7.68 -13.09
C ARG A 143 5.18 6.77 -12.92
N ALA A 144 5.79 6.76 -11.74
CA ALA A 144 6.95 5.95 -11.43
C ALA A 144 6.85 5.35 -10.03
N LEU A 145 7.19 4.07 -9.92
CA LEU A 145 7.44 3.39 -8.67
C LEU A 145 8.95 3.36 -8.43
N LEU A 146 9.37 3.82 -7.25
CA LEU A 146 10.74 3.78 -6.77
C LEU A 146 10.90 2.60 -5.82
N VAL A 147 11.98 1.84 -5.97
CA VAL A 147 12.26 0.62 -5.20
C VAL A 147 13.64 0.72 -4.56
N ALA A 148 13.77 0.36 -3.29
CA ALA A 148 15.06 0.15 -2.64
C ALA A 148 15.28 -1.35 -2.39
N ASN A 149 16.40 -1.86 -2.91
CA ASN A 149 16.81 -3.25 -2.84
C ASN A 149 17.91 -3.43 -1.80
N TYR A 150 17.61 -4.15 -0.72
CA TYR A 150 18.51 -4.26 0.43
C TYR A 150 19.72 -5.14 0.12
N ALA A 151 19.51 -6.30 -0.52
CA ALA A 151 20.60 -7.21 -0.84
C ALA A 151 21.40 -6.65 -2.02
N GLY A 152 22.69 -6.39 -1.77
CA GLY A 152 23.60 -5.74 -2.72
C GLY A 152 23.50 -4.20 -2.74
N GLY A 153 22.39 -3.63 -2.29
CA GLY A 153 22.20 -2.18 -2.18
C GLY A 153 22.07 -1.49 -3.53
N SER A 154 20.89 -1.57 -4.13
CA SER A 154 20.54 -0.85 -5.35
C SER A 154 19.21 -0.15 -5.22
N VAL A 155 18.94 0.80 -6.09
CA VAL A 155 17.61 1.40 -6.28
C VAL A 155 17.16 1.22 -7.71
N ALA A 156 15.85 1.15 -7.90
CA ALA A 156 15.26 1.01 -9.22
C ALA A 156 14.06 1.93 -9.40
N LEU A 157 13.76 2.21 -10.67
CA LEU A 157 12.57 2.93 -11.08
C LEU A 157 11.79 2.11 -12.11
N LEU A 158 10.56 1.78 -11.77
CA LEU A 158 9.62 1.07 -12.63
C LEU A 158 8.51 2.04 -13.09
N PRO A 159 8.31 2.24 -14.40
CA PRO A 159 7.20 3.06 -14.89
C PRO A 159 5.84 2.45 -14.54
N ILE A 160 4.89 3.30 -14.17
CA ILE A 160 3.51 2.92 -13.89
C ILE A 160 2.67 3.16 -15.15
N GLN A 161 1.99 2.12 -15.62
CA GLN A 161 1.08 2.16 -16.75
C GLN A 161 -0.25 2.83 -16.37
N ALA A 162 -1.02 3.27 -17.38
CA ALA A 162 -2.29 3.98 -17.16
C ALA A 162 -3.34 3.18 -16.34
N ASN A 163 -3.26 1.85 -16.37
CA ASN A 163 -4.12 0.96 -15.58
C ASN A 163 -3.56 0.66 -14.16
N GLY A 164 -2.41 1.24 -13.79
CA GLY A 164 -1.72 1.01 -12.52
C GLY A 164 -0.70 -0.14 -12.54
N ALA A 165 -0.67 -0.97 -13.59
CA ALA A 165 0.31 -2.04 -13.72
C ALA A 165 1.74 -1.50 -13.91
N LEU A 166 2.75 -2.31 -13.58
CA LEU A 166 4.15 -1.92 -13.69
C LEU A 166 4.74 -2.33 -15.04
N ALA A 167 5.46 -1.42 -15.70
CA ALA A 167 6.38 -1.79 -16.78
C ALA A 167 7.70 -2.33 -16.19
N PRO A 168 8.53 -3.04 -16.98
CA PRO A 168 9.88 -3.40 -16.56
C PRO A 168 10.67 -2.17 -16.11
N ALA A 169 11.63 -2.38 -15.19
CA ALA A 169 12.48 -1.30 -14.68
C ALA A 169 13.09 -0.50 -15.84
N ALA A 170 12.86 0.81 -15.83
CA ALA A 170 13.43 1.73 -16.81
C ALA A 170 14.84 2.18 -16.41
N ASP A 171 15.15 2.09 -15.12
CA ASP A 171 16.43 2.48 -14.56
C ASP A 171 16.75 1.69 -13.29
N VAL A 172 18.03 1.37 -13.09
CA VAL A 172 18.55 0.68 -11.92
C VAL A 172 19.93 1.25 -11.63
N ASP A 173 20.13 1.75 -10.41
CA ASP A 173 21.42 2.27 -9.95
C ASP A 173 21.96 1.41 -8.82
N GLN A 174 23.18 0.91 -9.01
CA GLN A 174 23.89 0.10 -8.02
C GLN A 174 24.73 1.02 -7.14
N HIS A 175 24.45 1.04 -5.84
CA HIS A 175 25.25 1.84 -4.92
C HIS A 175 26.63 1.21 -4.70
N ALA A 176 27.55 2.03 -4.20
CA ALA A 176 28.88 1.62 -3.78
C ALA A 176 29.27 2.29 -2.46
N GLY A 177 30.01 1.57 -1.62
CA GLY A 177 30.47 2.06 -0.32
C GLY A 177 30.32 1.01 0.77
N LYS A 178 30.78 1.40 1.96
CA LYS A 178 30.67 0.63 3.19
C LYS A 178 30.74 1.58 4.40
N GLY A 179 30.20 1.14 5.52
CA GLY A 179 30.15 1.89 6.76
C GLY A 179 31.15 1.38 7.80
N PRO A 180 31.19 2.01 8.99
CA PRO A 180 32.11 1.63 10.06
C PRO A 180 31.72 0.35 10.82
N THR A 181 30.52 -0.19 10.62
CA THR A 181 30.01 -1.39 11.33
C THR A 181 30.12 -2.63 10.44
N PRO A 182 31.17 -3.45 10.54
CA PRO A 182 31.45 -4.50 9.55
C PRO A 182 30.36 -5.57 9.46
N GLU A 183 29.60 -5.83 10.52
CA GLU A 183 28.55 -6.86 10.54
C GLU A 183 27.24 -6.43 9.87
N ARG A 184 27.10 -5.14 9.53
CA ARG A 184 25.86 -4.56 8.99
C ARG A 184 26.08 -3.65 7.77
N GLN A 185 27.33 -3.32 7.50
CA GLN A 185 27.73 -2.27 6.55
C GLN A 185 28.97 -2.68 5.77
N GLU A 186 29.16 -3.98 5.55
CA GLU A 186 30.22 -4.57 4.75
C GLU A 186 30.12 -4.19 3.26
N ALA A 187 28.89 -3.94 2.81
CA ALA A 187 28.52 -3.56 1.47
C ALA A 187 27.32 -2.58 1.52
N PRO A 188 26.88 -2.01 0.39
CA PRO A 188 25.68 -1.18 0.33
C PRO A 188 24.40 -1.98 0.65
N HIS A 189 23.47 -1.31 1.34
CA HIS A 189 22.14 -1.80 1.71
C HIS A 189 21.12 -0.67 1.61
N ALA A 190 20.61 -0.41 0.41
CA ALA A 190 19.57 0.58 0.17
C ALA A 190 18.30 0.17 0.93
N HIS A 191 17.82 1.04 1.82
CA HIS A 191 16.73 0.69 2.74
C HIS A 191 15.48 1.57 2.58
N CYS A 192 15.61 2.69 1.89
CA CYS A 192 14.52 3.61 1.63
C CYS A 192 14.82 4.42 0.38
N ILE A 193 13.80 4.71 -0.43
CA ILE A 193 13.85 5.71 -1.49
C ILE A 193 12.54 6.48 -1.54
N LEU A 194 12.62 7.81 -1.56
CA LEU A 194 11.46 8.69 -1.51
C LEU A 194 11.60 9.88 -2.47
N PRO A 195 10.52 10.27 -3.18
CA PRO A 195 10.50 11.52 -3.93
C PRO A 195 10.47 12.72 -2.96
N ASP A 196 11.22 13.76 -3.30
CA ASP A 196 11.16 15.03 -2.61
C ASP A 196 9.78 15.72 -2.81
N PRO A 197 9.41 16.69 -1.97
CA PRO A 197 8.13 17.39 -2.10
C PRO A 197 7.89 18.07 -3.47
N THR A 198 8.95 18.45 -4.19
CA THR A 198 8.85 19.05 -5.53
C THR A 198 8.80 18.03 -6.67
N ASN A 199 8.99 16.74 -6.36
CA ASN A 199 9.06 15.64 -7.33
C ASN A 199 10.15 15.81 -8.41
N ARG A 200 11.21 16.53 -8.08
CA ARG A 200 12.38 16.75 -8.96
C ARG A 200 13.55 15.88 -8.54
N PHE A 201 13.53 15.39 -7.32
CA PHE A 201 14.57 14.54 -6.76
C PHE A 201 13.98 13.30 -6.10
N ALA A 202 14.76 12.23 -6.07
CA ALA A 202 14.55 11.10 -5.18
C ALA A 202 15.75 10.96 -4.24
N LEU A 203 15.49 10.67 -2.97
CA LEU A 203 16.51 10.50 -1.94
C LEU A 203 16.50 9.05 -1.48
N ALA A 204 17.64 8.38 -1.61
CA ALA A 204 17.81 6.99 -1.19
C ALA A 204 18.73 6.90 0.02
N ALA A 205 18.22 6.39 1.13
CA ALA A 205 19.04 6.10 2.30
C ALA A 205 19.64 4.70 2.16
N ASP A 206 20.97 4.65 2.22
CA ASP A 206 21.71 3.40 2.19
C ASP A 206 22.34 3.15 3.56
N LEU A 207 21.81 2.11 4.23
CA LEU A 207 22.26 1.68 5.54
C LEU A 207 23.72 1.24 5.50
N GLY A 208 24.09 0.49 4.46
CA GLY A 208 25.40 -0.11 4.33
C GLY A 208 26.50 0.88 3.94
N ALA A 209 26.16 1.89 3.14
CA ALA A 209 27.12 2.90 2.68
C ALA A 209 27.24 4.13 3.61
N ASP A 210 26.39 4.23 4.64
CA ASP A 210 26.30 5.37 5.57
C ASP A 210 26.10 6.72 4.82
N ARG A 211 25.17 6.71 3.87
CA ARG A 211 24.93 7.80 2.91
C ARG A 211 23.46 7.96 2.56
N VAL A 212 23.11 9.19 2.18
CA VAL A 212 21.91 9.49 1.39
C VAL A 212 22.35 9.85 -0.03
N PHE A 213 21.89 9.06 -0.99
CA PHE A 213 22.06 9.30 -2.42
C PHE A 213 20.91 10.18 -2.91
N VAL A 214 21.22 11.13 -3.80
CA VAL A 214 20.22 12.04 -4.37
C VAL A 214 20.23 11.91 -5.87
N TYR A 215 19.08 11.60 -6.42
CA TYR A 215 18.83 11.40 -7.85
C TYR A 215 17.95 12.52 -8.36
N HIS A 216 18.20 13.02 -9.57
CA HIS A 216 17.21 13.77 -10.30
C HIS A 216 16.14 12.82 -10.84
N LEU A 217 14.88 13.18 -10.62
CA LEU A 217 13.73 12.48 -11.15
C LEU A 217 13.20 13.25 -12.36
N ASP A 218 13.31 12.66 -13.55
CA ASP A 218 12.78 13.25 -14.78
C ASP A 218 11.37 12.73 -15.11
N GLN A 219 10.60 13.52 -15.85
CA GLN A 219 9.25 13.22 -16.34
C GLN A 219 9.18 12.00 -17.27
N ARG A 220 10.33 11.48 -17.72
CA ARG A 220 10.46 10.21 -18.44
C ARG A 220 10.68 9.00 -17.52
N ALA A 221 10.54 9.19 -16.21
CA ALA A 221 10.65 8.12 -15.23
C ALA A 221 12.08 7.52 -15.26
N ARG A 222 13.08 8.37 -15.07
CA ARG A 222 14.51 8.01 -15.03
C ARG A 222 15.19 8.65 -13.83
N LEU A 223 16.24 8.00 -13.33
CA LEU A 223 17.07 8.46 -12.23
C LEU A 223 18.39 8.99 -12.81
N TYR A 224 18.65 10.29 -12.67
CA TYR A 224 19.91 10.87 -13.15
C TYR A 224 20.78 11.37 -12.00
N GLY A 225 22.04 10.93 -12.00
CA GLY A 225 23.02 11.25 -10.97
C GLY A 225 22.87 10.37 -9.72
N GLY A 226 23.97 10.13 -9.02
CA GLY A 226 24.04 9.28 -7.83
C GLY A 226 25.15 9.75 -6.88
N HIS A 227 25.43 11.06 -6.88
CA HIS A 227 26.47 11.61 -6.02
C HIS A 227 25.92 11.73 -4.60
N ALA A 228 26.60 11.10 -3.64
CA ALA A 228 26.25 11.16 -2.23
C ALA A 228 26.15 12.61 -1.76
N ALA A 229 24.93 13.09 -1.58
CA ALA A 229 24.65 14.43 -1.09
C ALA A 229 24.01 14.27 0.29
N PHE A 230 24.86 13.99 1.27
CA PHE A 230 24.79 14.39 2.68
C PHE A 230 25.59 13.37 3.49
N ARG A 231 26.75 13.79 4.00
CA ARG A 231 27.48 13.08 5.05
C ARG A 231 27.24 13.87 6.35
N LEU A 232 26.23 13.47 7.12
CA LEU A 232 26.04 13.99 8.47
C LEU A 232 27.11 13.37 9.37
N GLY A 233 28.31 13.95 9.40
CA GLY A 233 29.37 13.47 10.28
C GLY A 233 30.80 13.59 9.78
N ALA A 234 31.21 14.73 9.23
CA ALA A 234 32.58 15.18 9.47
C ALA A 234 32.49 16.21 10.60
N ARG A 235 32.92 15.85 11.82
CA ARG A 235 32.98 16.73 12.98
C ARG A 235 33.68 18.04 12.60
N ARG A 236 32.94 19.09 12.26
CA ARG A 236 33.39 20.45 12.50
C ARG A 236 33.14 20.69 13.98
N ALA A 237 34.21 20.65 14.77
CA ALA A 237 34.17 21.09 16.15
C ALA A 237 33.45 22.45 16.21
N TYR A 238 32.34 22.48 16.94
CA TYR A 238 31.70 23.70 17.35
C TYR A 238 32.77 24.55 18.08
N ARG A 239 33.24 25.62 17.45
CA ARG A 239 34.01 26.66 18.14
C ARG A 239 33.00 27.65 18.73
N PRO A 240 32.92 27.82 20.05
CA PRO A 240 32.12 28.90 20.60
C PRO A 240 32.65 30.24 20.07
N ARG A 241 31.72 31.13 19.69
CA ARG A 241 32.05 32.51 19.32
C ARG A 241 32.81 33.13 20.48
N ARG A 242 33.99 33.69 20.20
CA ARG A 242 34.65 34.62 21.13
C ARG A 242 33.63 35.71 21.46
N THR A 243 33.27 35.80 22.73
CA THR A 243 32.68 37.01 23.29
C THR A 243 33.62 38.16 22.95
N LEU A 244 33.10 39.17 22.25
CA LEU A 244 33.74 40.47 22.19
C LEU A 244 33.78 40.98 23.63
N ASP A 245 34.98 41.05 24.19
CA ASP A 245 35.25 41.83 25.38
C ASP A 245 34.97 43.29 25.03
N ARG A 246 33.80 43.79 25.46
CA ARG A 246 33.52 45.21 25.55
C ARG A 246 33.98 45.66 26.92
N THR A 247 35.21 46.12 27.01
CA THR A 247 35.66 46.96 28.11
C THR A 247 36.37 48.21 27.57
N ARG A 248 35.65 49.33 27.75
CA ARG A 248 36.06 50.74 27.84
C ARG A 248 36.80 51.38 26.65
#